data_AF-A0A258C957-F1
#
_entry.id   AF-A0A258C957-F1
#
_cell.length_a   1.000
_cell.length_b   1.000
_cell.length_c   1.000
_cell.angle_alpha   90.00
_cell.angle_beta   90.00
_cell.angle_gamma   90.00
#
_symmetry.space_group_name_H-M   'P 1'
#
loop_
_entity.id
_entity.type
_entity.pdbx_description
1 polymer ?
#
loop_
_entity_poly.entity_id
_entity_poly.type
_entity_poly.pdbx_seq_one_letter_code
_entity_poly.pdbx_strand_id
1 'polypeptide(L)'
;MTVSPSTFAGLVAIVGRPNVGKSTLLNKLVGQKVSITSKKPQTTRHRIVGIDTEAQYQAVFVDTPGLHIDEKRAINRLMNKAAATSILDVEFVLFVVEGTRWHEDDQMVLNKLIASKKPVILVVNKVDLYKDKAELLPHLQWLGSQLDFLDVVPLSAESGDNVAALRKVVQQHLPPCEFLFPDDYVTDRSQRFMAAEIVREKLMRFLGDELPYAVTVEIERFKWEEKHFH
;
A
#
# COMPACT_ATOMS: atom_id res chain seq x y z
N MET A 1 -4.67 -18.19 -34.33
CA MET A 1 -3.41 -17.85 -33.63
C MET A 1 -3.75 -16.81 -32.59
N THR A 2 -3.95 -17.20 -31.35
CA THR A 2 -4.18 -16.26 -30.24
C THR A 2 -2.85 -15.61 -29.92
N VAL A 3 -2.75 -14.30 -30.16
CA VAL A 3 -1.57 -13.50 -29.81
C VAL A 3 -1.44 -13.57 -28.29
N SER A 4 -0.37 -14.21 -27.81
CA SER A 4 0.01 -14.13 -26.41
C SER A 4 0.13 -12.65 -26.06
N PRO A 5 -0.42 -12.17 -24.95
CA PRO A 5 -0.21 -10.79 -24.55
C PRO A 5 1.30 -10.57 -24.38
N SER A 6 1.81 -9.50 -24.97
CA SER A 6 3.20 -9.09 -24.81
C SER A 6 3.49 -8.53 -23.42
N THR A 7 2.44 -8.24 -22.63
CA THR A 7 2.49 -7.55 -21.35
C THR A 7 1.49 -8.13 -20.35
N PHE A 8 1.75 -7.89 -19.07
CA PHE A 8 0.93 -8.32 -17.94
C PHE A 8 0.67 -7.12 -17.05
N ALA A 9 -0.58 -6.87 -16.69
CA ALA A 9 -0.94 -5.73 -15.87
C ALA A 9 -2.16 -5.99 -15.01
N GLY A 10 -2.27 -5.28 -13.88
CA GLY A 10 -3.39 -5.49 -12.98
C GLY A 10 -3.41 -4.52 -11.80
N LEU A 11 -4.60 -4.36 -11.23
CA LEU A 11 -4.82 -3.60 -10.01
C LEU A 11 -4.56 -4.49 -8.79
N VAL A 12 -3.73 -4.02 -7.86
CA VAL A 12 -3.34 -4.75 -6.65
C VAL A 12 -3.67 -3.92 -5.42
N ALA A 13 -4.54 -4.41 -4.54
CA ALA A 13 -4.84 -3.69 -3.30
C ALA A 13 -3.76 -3.92 -2.24
N ILE A 14 -3.37 -2.87 -1.52
CA ILE A 14 -2.57 -2.98 -0.30
C ILE A 14 -3.48 -2.71 0.89
N VAL A 15 -3.63 -3.71 1.77
CA VAL A 15 -4.55 -3.66 2.92
C VAL A 15 -3.82 -4.10 4.20
N GLY A 16 -4.42 -3.78 5.34
CA GLY A 16 -3.87 -4.09 6.66
C GLY A 16 -4.19 -2.98 7.66
N ARG A 17 -4.06 -3.28 8.95
CA ARG A 17 -4.32 -2.27 9.98
C ARG A 17 -3.37 -1.08 9.85
N PRO A 18 -3.68 0.08 10.45
CA PRO A 18 -2.75 1.21 10.43
C PRO A 18 -1.39 0.94 11.08
N ASN A 19 -0.38 1.66 10.59
CA ASN A 19 1.02 1.58 11.03
C ASN A 19 1.76 0.25 10.77
N VAL A 20 1.18 -0.73 10.06
CA VAL A 20 1.90 -1.95 9.63
C VAL A 20 2.94 -1.70 8.53
N GLY A 21 2.92 -0.52 7.90
CA GLY A 21 3.92 -0.11 6.91
C GLY A 21 3.47 -0.14 5.44
N LYS A 22 2.16 -0.21 5.16
CA LYS A 22 1.57 -0.18 3.80
C LYS A 22 2.18 0.89 2.88
N SER A 23 2.15 2.16 3.30
CA SER A 23 2.67 3.29 2.51
C SER A 23 4.19 3.25 2.34
N THR A 24 4.91 2.66 3.31
CA THR A 24 6.36 2.46 3.19
C THR A 24 6.68 1.40 2.14
N LEU A 25 5.92 0.29 2.17
CA LEU A 25 6.02 -0.77 1.18
C LEU A 25 5.70 -0.26 -0.22
N LEU A 26 4.60 0.49 -0.38
CA LEU A 26 4.22 1.11 -1.65
C LEU A 26 5.35 1.97 -2.22
N ASN A 27 5.91 2.87 -1.41
CA ASN A 27 7.00 3.73 -1.84
C ASN A 27 8.25 2.95 -2.25
N LYS A 28 8.53 1.80 -1.61
CA LYS A 28 9.65 0.95 -1.99
C LYS A 28 9.40 0.19 -3.28
N LEU A 29 8.18 -0.32 -3.47
CA LEU A 29 7.81 -1.02 -4.70
C LEU A 29 7.90 -0.09 -5.91
N VAL A 30 7.35 1.12 -5.79
CA VAL A 30 7.38 2.15 -6.85
C VAL A 30 8.76 2.82 -6.97
N GLY A 31 9.66 2.62 -6.01
CA GLY A 31 11.01 3.22 -6.02
C GLY A 31 11.05 4.72 -5.71
N GLN A 32 9.90 5.35 -5.48
CA GLN A 32 9.78 6.76 -5.16
C GLN A 32 8.65 7.04 -4.17
N LYS A 33 8.69 8.21 -3.55
CA LYS A 33 7.74 8.59 -2.50
C LYS A 33 6.42 9.10 -3.11
N VAL A 34 5.50 8.17 -3.36
CA VAL A 34 4.13 8.44 -3.88
C VAL A 34 3.07 8.55 -2.80
N SER A 35 3.32 7.98 -1.62
CA SER A 35 2.43 8.02 -0.46
C SER A 35 3.16 8.56 0.77
N ILE A 36 2.45 9.33 1.59
CA ILE A 36 3.06 9.90 2.80
C ILE A 36 3.20 8.85 3.89
N THR A 37 4.19 9.01 4.76
CA THR A 37 4.43 8.08 5.87
C THR A 37 4.43 8.80 7.21
N SER A 38 3.69 8.28 8.20
CA SER A 38 3.69 8.77 9.58
C SER A 38 3.50 7.61 10.56
N LYS A 39 3.95 7.81 11.80
CA LYS A 39 3.69 6.89 12.93
C LYS A 39 2.27 7.04 13.47
N LYS A 40 1.57 8.13 13.12
CA LYS A 40 0.17 8.36 13.49
C LYS A 40 -0.76 7.57 12.57
N PRO A 41 -1.81 6.92 13.09
CA PRO A 41 -2.80 6.23 12.24
C PRO A 41 -3.51 7.22 11.30
N GLN A 42 -4.21 6.69 10.29
CA GLN A 42 -5.00 7.45 9.31
C GLN A 42 -4.20 8.41 8.40
N THR A 43 -3.04 7.98 7.94
CA THR A 43 -2.18 8.78 7.05
C THR A 43 -2.76 8.99 5.66
N THR A 44 -3.40 7.97 5.07
CA THR A 44 -3.92 8.03 3.69
C THR A 44 -5.42 8.36 3.70
N ARG A 45 -5.81 9.52 3.16
CA ARG A 45 -7.22 9.98 3.06
C ARG A 45 -7.86 9.80 1.68
N HIS A 46 -7.03 9.74 0.63
CA HIS A 46 -7.44 9.57 -0.76
C HIS A 46 -6.87 8.26 -1.28
N ARG A 47 -7.55 7.61 -2.25
CA ARG A 47 -7.02 6.42 -2.93
C ARG A 47 -5.72 6.80 -3.64
N ILE A 48 -4.57 6.44 -3.11
CA ILE A 48 -3.28 6.69 -3.77
C ILE A 48 -3.01 5.52 -4.70
N VAL A 49 -2.69 5.85 -5.96
CA VAL A 49 -2.28 4.88 -6.97
C VAL A 49 -0.77 4.99 -7.11
N GLY A 50 -0.06 3.89 -6.84
CA GLY A 50 1.36 3.75 -7.16
C GLY A 50 1.51 2.77 -8.31
N ILE A 51 2.30 3.14 -9.31
CA ILE A 51 2.47 2.36 -10.54
C ILE A 51 3.91 1.85 -10.55
N ASP A 52 4.09 0.54 -10.55
CA ASP A 52 5.38 -0.14 -10.69
C ASP A 52 5.39 -0.85 -12.04
N THR A 53 6.14 -0.27 -12.99
CA THR A 53 6.32 -0.82 -14.34
C THR A 53 7.75 -1.34 -14.46
N GLU A 54 7.92 -2.64 -14.69
CA GLU A 54 9.23 -3.27 -14.91
C GLU A 54 9.13 -4.27 -16.07
N ALA A 55 9.90 -4.03 -17.13
CA ALA A 55 9.91 -4.82 -18.35
C ALA A 55 8.48 -5.00 -18.93
N GLN A 56 7.97 -6.24 -19.01
CA GLN A 56 6.63 -6.54 -19.51
C GLN A 56 5.52 -6.55 -18.44
N TYR A 57 5.80 -6.10 -17.21
CA TYR A 57 4.85 -6.15 -16.09
C TYR A 57 4.50 -4.76 -15.58
N GLN A 58 3.22 -4.51 -15.31
CA GLN A 58 2.74 -3.28 -14.66
C GLN A 58 1.79 -3.60 -13.51
N ALA A 59 2.25 -3.38 -12.28
CA ALA A 59 1.42 -3.47 -11.09
C ALA A 59 0.90 -2.07 -10.71
N VAL A 60 -0.42 -1.93 -10.65
CA VAL A 60 -1.08 -0.70 -10.21
C VAL A 60 -1.57 -0.89 -8.77
N PHE A 61 -0.78 -0.44 -7.82
CA PHE A 61 -1.09 -0.56 -6.41
C PHE A 61 -2.11 0.50 -5.98
N VAL A 62 -3.21 0.04 -5.38
CA VAL A 62 -4.21 0.91 -4.76
C VAL A 62 -4.06 0.88 -3.24
N ASP A 63 -3.63 2.00 -2.65
CA ASP A 63 -3.55 2.16 -1.20
C ASP A 63 -4.96 2.42 -0.66
N THR A 64 -5.47 1.47 0.11
CA THR A 64 -6.76 1.61 0.79
C THR A 64 -6.52 2.21 2.18
N PRO A 65 -7.32 3.21 2.61
CA PRO A 65 -7.27 3.66 4.00
C PRO A 65 -7.41 2.46 4.94
N GLY A 66 -6.55 2.36 5.96
CA GLY A 66 -6.55 1.19 6.86
C GLY A 66 -7.92 1.02 7.55
N LEU A 67 -8.40 -0.22 7.59
CA LEU A 67 -9.68 -0.57 8.18
C LEU A 67 -9.56 -0.48 9.71
N HIS A 68 -10.37 0.36 10.36
CA HIS A 68 -10.45 0.49 11.82
C HIS A 68 -11.87 0.20 12.32
N ILE A 69 -11.95 -0.40 13.52
CA ILE A 69 -13.19 -0.81 14.23
C ILE A 69 -14.06 0.37 14.66
N ASP A 70 -13.46 1.44 15.17
CA ASP A 70 -14.19 2.58 15.73
C ASP A 70 -13.92 3.85 14.94
N GLU A 71 -14.97 4.59 14.54
CA GLU A 71 -15.01 6.04 14.76
C GLU A 71 -16.29 6.72 14.23
N LYS A 72 -16.80 7.64 15.06
CA LYS A 72 -18.09 8.33 14.95
C LYS A 72 -18.19 9.37 13.81
N ARG A 73 -17.13 9.64 13.05
CA ARG A 73 -17.06 10.73 12.05
C ARG A 73 -17.46 10.28 10.64
N ALA A 74 -18.30 11.08 9.96
CA ALA A 74 -18.85 10.78 8.65
C ALA A 74 -17.79 10.55 7.54
N ILE A 75 -16.65 11.24 7.64
CA ILE A 75 -15.50 11.09 6.71
C ILE A 75 -14.91 9.67 6.78
N ASN A 76 -14.79 9.10 7.98
CA ASN A 76 -14.21 7.76 8.19
C ASN A 76 -15.16 6.64 7.74
N ARG A 77 -16.49 6.85 7.82
CA ARG A 77 -17.48 5.96 7.21
C ARG A 77 -17.39 5.95 5.69
N LEU A 78 -17.12 7.11 5.08
CA LEU A 78 -16.90 7.23 3.65
C LEU A 78 -15.61 6.50 3.22
N MET A 79 -14.55 6.60 4.03
CA MET A 79 -13.27 5.91 3.82
C MET A 79 -13.39 4.39 3.98
N ASN A 80 -14.12 3.90 4.98
CA ASN A 80 -14.42 2.47 5.13
C ASN A 80 -15.27 1.94 3.96
N LYS A 81 -16.20 2.75 3.44
CA LYS A 81 -16.99 2.40 2.25
C LYS A 81 -16.13 2.38 0.99
N ALA A 82 -15.18 3.30 0.85
CA ALA A 82 -14.22 3.34 -0.25
C ALA A 82 -13.22 2.17 -0.23
N ALA A 83 -12.75 1.76 0.95
CA ALA A 83 -11.90 0.57 1.12
C ALA A 83 -12.65 -0.73 0.77
N ALA A 84 -13.95 -0.80 1.12
CA ALA A 84 -14.81 -1.93 0.76
C ALA A 84 -15.11 -1.99 -0.75
N THR A 85 -15.29 -0.86 -1.45
CA THR A 85 -15.49 -0.85 -2.91
C THR A 85 -14.21 -1.12 -3.70
N SER A 86 -13.03 -0.70 -3.21
CA SER A 86 -11.76 -0.99 -3.91
C SER A 86 -11.42 -2.48 -3.97
N ILE A 87 -11.92 -3.30 -3.05
CA ILE A 87 -11.66 -4.75 -3.04
C ILE A 87 -12.40 -5.46 -4.19
N LEU A 88 -13.41 -4.84 -4.82
CA LEU A 88 -14.24 -5.51 -5.84
C LEU A 88 -13.55 -5.62 -7.21
N ASP A 89 -12.68 -4.66 -7.58
CA ASP A 89 -12.10 -4.56 -8.93
C ASP A 89 -10.59 -4.86 -9.00
N VAL A 90 -9.99 -5.41 -7.94
CA VAL A 90 -8.57 -5.82 -7.94
C VAL A 90 -8.40 -7.29 -8.35
N GLU A 91 -7.23 -7.59 -8.94
CA GLU A 91 -6.83 -8.94 -9.31
C GLU A 91 -6.53 -9.77 -8.05
N PHE A 92 -5.76 -9.19 -7.13
CA PHE A 92 -5.43 -9.79 -5.84
C PHE A 92 -5.05 -8.72 -4.81
N VAL A 93 -4.89 -9.16 -3.57
CA VAL A 93 -4.65 -8.30 -2.41
C VAL A 93 -3.32 -8.64 -1.74
N LEU A 94 -2.52 -7.61 -1.42
CA LEU A 94 -1.41 -7.69 -0.48
C LEU A 94 -1.93 -7.38 0.93
N PHE A 95 -2.03 -8.41 1.77
CA PHE A 95 -2.39 -8.24 3.18
C PHE A 95 -1.13 -8.04 4.02
N VAL A 96 -0.92 -6.83 4.51
CA VAL A 96 0.28 -6.45 5.27
C VAL A 96 0.03 -6.54 6.77
N VAL A 97 0.85 -7.33 7.46
CA VAL A 97 0.86 -7.48 8.93
C VAL A 97 2.24 -7.12 9.50
N GLU A 98 2.34 -7.00 10.83
CA GLU A 98 3.57 -6.56 11.51
C GLU A 98 4.20 -7.67 12.34
N GLY A 99 5.26 -8.30 11.82
CA GLY A 99 6.03 -9.31 12.53
C GLY A 99 5.15 -10.40 13.16
N THR A 100 5.27 -10.55 14.48
CA THR A 100 4.47 -11.47 15.32
C THR A 100 3.27 -10.81 16.01
N ARG A 101 3.00 -9.53 15.73
CA ARG A 101 1.91 -8.78 16.35
C ARG A 101 0.61 -9.03 15.60
N TRP A 102 -0.37 -9.58 16.30
CA TRP A 102 -1.72 -9.77 15.79
C TRP A 102 -2.73 -9.07 16.69
N HIS A 103 -3.49 -8.14 16.13
CA HIS A 103 -4.51 -7.36 16.83
C HIS A 103 -5.92 -7.65 16.29
N GLU A 104 -6.95 -7.21 17.02
CA GLU A 104 -8.35 -7.32 16.57
C GLU A 104 -8.59 -6.63 15.22
N ASP A 105 -7.90 -5.52 14.94
CA ASP A 105 -7.93 -4.85 13.65
C ASP A 105 -7.36 -5.75 12.52
N ASP A 106 -6.31 -6.53 12.78
CA ASP A 106 -5.76 -7.49 11.82
C ASP A 106 -6.78 -8.61 11.54
N GLN A 107 -7.43 -9.12 12.59
CA GLN A 107 -8.51 -10.10 12.47
C GLN A 107 -9.69 -9.56 11.67
N MET A 108 -10.06 -8.29 11.85
CA MET A 108 -11.14 -7.66 11.09
C MET A 108 -10.79 -7.57 9.59
N VAL A 109 -9.56 -7.20 9.26
CA VAL A 109 -9.09 -7.17 7.86
C VAL A 109 -9.17 -8.58 7.26
N LEU A 110 -8.64 -9.58 7.97
CA LEU A 110 -8.70 -10.98 7.55
C LEU A 110 -10.14 -11.45 7.28
N ASN A 111 -11.07 -11.18 8.19
CA ASN A 111 -12.48 -11.56 8.03
C ASN A 111 -13.11 -10.95 6.76
N LYS A 112 -12.75 -9.71 6.42
CA LYS A 112 -13.21 -9.06 5.17
C LYS A 112 -12.58 -9.69 3.92
N LEU A 113 -11.33 -10.15 4.01
CA LEU A 113 -10.65 -10.85 2.92
C LEU A 113 -11.27 -12.24 2.68
N ILE A 114 -11.57 -12.98 3.75
CA ILE A 114 -12.31 -14.25 3.66
C ILE A 114 -13.66 -14.02 2.94
N ALA A 115 -14.38 -12.95 3.29
CA ALA A 115 -15.65 -12.62 2.67
C ALA A 115 -15.54 -12.17 1.20
N SER A 116 -14.44 -11.52 0.81
CA SER A 116 -14.26 -11.01 -0.55
C SER A 116 -13.93 -12.11 -1.57
N LYS A 117 -13.40 -13.25 -1.13
CA LYS A 117 -12.94 -14.38 -1.97
C LYS A 117 -11.91 -13.99 -3.04
N LYS A 118 -11.26 -12.83 -2.88
CA LYS A 118 -10.17 -12.41 -3.75
C LYS A 118 -8.90 -13.17 -3.36
N PRO A 119 -8.01 -13.51 -4.32
CA PRO A 119 -6.71 -14.07 -3.99
C PRO A 119 -5.91 -13.10 -3.12
N VAL A 120 -5.18 -13.63 -2.13
CA VAL A 120 -4.44 -12.82 -1.16
C VAL A 120 -3.00 -13.32 -1.06
N ILE A 121 -2.04 -12.39 -1.12
CA ILE A 121 -0.64 -12.61 -0.74
C ILE A 121 -0.46 -12.00 0.65
N LEU A 122 0.04 -12.80 1.59
CA LEU A 122 0.37 -12.32 2.93
C LEU A 122 1.76 -11.69 2.93
N VAL A 123 1.86 -10.47 3.44
CA VAL A 123 3.12 -9.73 3.58
C VAL A 123 3.39 -9.50 5.06
N VAL A 124 4.42 -10.15 5.59
CA VAL A 124 4.81 -10.01 7.00
C VAL A 124 5.94 -8.98 7.09
N ASN A 125 5.58 -7.73 7.42
CA ASN A 125 6.51 -6.61 7.42
C ASN A 125 7.22 -6.44 8.79
N LYS A 126 8.29 -5.65 8.80
CA LYS A 126 9.12 -5.31 9.97
C LYS A 126 9.87 -6.50 10.56
N VAL A 127 10.25 -7.47 9.73
CA VAL A 127 11.04 -8.63 10.17
C VAL A 127 12.45 -8.25 10.64
N ASP A 128 12.93 -7.07 10.26
CA ASP A 128 14.19 -6.48 10.73
C ASP A 128 14.21 -6.19 12.23
N LEU A 129 13.05 -6.10 12.89
CA LEU A 129 12.96 -5.90 14.33
C LEU A 129 13.28 -7.16 15.15
N TYR A 130 13.41 -8.32 14.49
CA TYR A 130 13.66 -9.61 15.11
C TYR A 130 15.12 -10.01 14.90
N LYS A 131 15.87 -10.15 15.99
CA LYS A 131 17.29 -10.56 15.94
C LYS A 131 17.43 -12.03 15.54
N ASP A 132 16.57 -12.88 16.09
CA ASP A 132 16.49 -14.28 15.72
C ASP A 132 15.26 -14.50 14.82
N LYS A 133 15.50 -14.83 13.55
CA LYS A 133 14.43 -15.12 12.60
C LYS A 133 13.67 -16.41 12.93
N ALA A 134 14.24 -17.31 13.75
CA ALA A 134 13.55 -18.51 14.20
C ALA A 134 12.32 -18.19 15.05
N GLU A 135 12.30 -17.06 15.75
CA GLU A 135 11.15 -16.60 16.54
C GLU A 135 9.90 -16.31 15.69
N LEU A 136 10.08 -16.02 14.39
CA LEU A 136 8.97 -15.78 13.47
C LEU A 136 8.30 -17.08 13.01
N LEU A 137 9.01 -18.22 13.01
CA LEU A 137 8.53 -19.45 12.37
C LEU A 137 7.19 -19.96 12.92
N PRO A 138 6.97 -20.05 14.25
CA PRO A 138 5.68 -20.50 14.77
C PRO A 138 4.54 -19.56 14.38
N HIS A 139 4.80 -18.26 14.35
CA HIS A 139 3.79 -17.27 13.97
C HIS A 139 3.49 -17.30 12.47
N LEU A 140 4.50 -17.49 11.62
CA LEU A 140 4.31 -17.65 10.18
C LEU A 140 3.47 -18.90 9.85
N GLN A 141 3.70 -20.00 10.56
CA GLN A 141 2.89 -21.22 10.42
C GLN A 141 1.42 -20.97 10.80
N TRP A 142 1.20 -20.31 11.95
CA TRP A 142 -0.14 -19.95 12.39
C TRP A 142 -0.84 -18.98 11.43
N LEU A 143 -0.11 -17.97 10.92
CA LEU A 143 -0.63 -17.05 9.91
C LEU A 143 -1.02 -17.79 8.64
N GLY A 144 -0.15 -18.65 8.13
CA GLY A 144 -0.41 -19.46 6.93
C GLY A 144 -1.62 -20.38 7.04
N SER A 145 -2.08 -20.72 8.25
CA SER A 145 -3.30 -21.51 8.45
C SER A 145 -4.58 -20.68 8.50
N GLN A 146 -4.51 -19.35 8.50
CA GLN A 146 -5.68 -18.47 8.65
C GLN A 146 -6.49 -18.31 7.36
N LEU A 147 -5.82 -18.41 6.20
CA LEU A 147 -6.39 -18.29 4.88
C LEU A 147 -5.50 -19.07 3.91
N ASP A 148 -6.08 -19.56 2.82
CA ASP A 148 -5.31 -20.11 1.70
C ASP A 148 -4.68 -18.95 0.91
N PHE A 149 -3.51 -18.49 1.36
CA PHE A 149 -2.77 -17.42 0.71
C PHE A 149 -2.07 -17.93 -0.55
N LEU A 150 -2.03 -17.11 -1.60
CA LEU A 150 -1.24 -17.37 -2.81
C LEU A 150 0.24 -17.53 -2.47
N ASP A 151 0.74 -16.64 -1.61
CA ASP A 151 2.12 -16.60 -1.14
C ASP A 151 2.21 -15.94 0.23
N VAL A 152 3.28 -16.25 0.95
CA VAL A 152 3.64 -15.62 2.23
C VAL A 152 5.04 -15.04 2.11
N VAL A 153 5.15 -13.71 2.17
CA VAL A 153 6.41 -12.99 1.96
C VAL A 153 6.81 -12.21 3.21
N PRO A 154 7.74 -12.73 4.03
CA PRO A 154 8.35 -11.95 5.12
C PRO A 154 9.34 -10.93 4.56
N LEU A 155 9.24 -9.66 4.96
CA LEU A 155 10.08 -8.58 4.43
C LEU A 155 10.27 -7.41 5.42
N SER A 156 11.16 -6.49 5.05
CA SER A 156 11.29 -5.18 5.70
C SER A 156 11.11 -4.07 4.68
N ALA A 157 9.97 -3.38 4.74
CA ALA A 157 9.71 -2.24 3.87
C ALA A 157 10.63 -1.05 4.16
N GLU A 158 11.15 -0.91 5.38
CA GLU A 158 12.04 0.22 5.71
C GLU A 158 13.43 0.02 5.09
N SER A 159 14.05 -1.12 5.36
CA SER A 159 15.37 -1.46 4.80
C SER A 159 15.32 -1.82 3.32
N GLY A 160 14.20 -2.36 2.84
CA GLY A 160 14.07 -2.96 1.51
C GLY A 160 14.38 -4.46 1.47
N ASP A 161 14.71 -5.08 2.61
CA ASP A 161 14.95 -6.52 2.68
C ASP A 161 13.76 -7.30 2.13
N ASN A 162 14.05 -8.20 1.20
CA ASN A 162 13.09 -9.08 0.50
C ASN A 162 11.99 -8.37 -0.34
N VAL A 163 12.01 -7.05 -0.53
CA VAL A 163 11.02 -6.34 -1.37
C VAL A 163 11.10 -6.76 -2.84
N ALA A 164 12.30 -7.05 -3.35
CA ALA A 164 12.48 -7.56 -4.71
C ALA A 164 11.84 -8.94 -4.93
N ALA A 165 11.82 -9.80 -3.89
CA ALA A 165 11.12 -11.08 -3.96
C ALA A 165 9.60 -10.87 -3.99
N LEU A 166 9.07 -9.95 -3.18
CA LEU A 166 7.66 -9.57 -3.26
C LEU A 166 7.29 -9.10 -4.67
N ARG A 167 8.13 -8.25 -5.29
CA ARG A 167 7.88 -7.77 -6.66
C ARG A 167 7.75 -8.94 -7.66
N LYS A 168 8.64 -9.93 -7.58
CA LYS A 168 8.55 -11.13 -8.43
C LYS A 168 7.27 -11.92 -8.21
N VAL A 169 6.88 -12.09 -6.94
CA VAL A 169 5.61 -12.76 -6.57
C VAL A 169 4.41 -12.00 -7.15
N VAL A 170 4.40 -10.66 -7.04
CA VAL A 170 3.36 -9.81 -7.65
C VAL A 170 3.32 -10.02 -9.17
N GLN A 171 4.47 -9.95 -9.85
CA GLN A 171 4.57 -10.12 -11.31
C GLN A 171 4.04 -11.48 -11.78
N GLN A 172 4.28 -12.55 -11.03
CA GLN A 172 3.81 -13.90 -11.35
C GLN A 172 2.28 -14.05 -11.34
N HIS A 173 1.59 -13.19 -10.58
CA HIS A 173 0.14 -13.24 -10.42
C HIS A 173 -0.60 -12.19 -11.27
N LEU A 174 0.13 -11.34 -12.01
CA LEU A 174 -0.50 -10.37 -12.91
C LEU A 174 -1.10 -11.10 -14.13
N PRO A 175 -2.36 -10.80 -14.49
CA PRO A 175 -2.95 -11.40 -15.66
C PRO A 175 -2.36 -10.81 -16.96
N PRO A 176 -2.39 -11.58 -18.06
CA PRO A 176 -2.46 -11.10 -19.43
C PRO A 176 -3.23 -9.77 -19.60
N CYS A 177 -2.54 -8.65 -19.83
CA CYS A 177 -3.19 -7.36 -20.01
C CYS A 177 -2.25 -6.33 -20.67
N GLU A 178 -2.81 -5.43 -21.48
CA GLU A 178 -2.09 -4.22 -21.87
C GLU A 178 -1.84 -3.34 -20.64
N PHE A 179 -0.79 -2.53 -20.67
CA PHE A 179 -0.52 -1.59 -19.59
C PHE A 179 -1.69 -0.62 -19.41
N LEU A 180 -2.09 -0.43 -18.16
CA LEU A 180 -3.18 0.46 -17.76
C LEU A 180 -2.77 1.93 -17.80
N PHE A 181 -1.46 2.19 -17.67
CA PHE A 181 -0.84 3.51 -17.68
C PHE A 181 0.42 3.52 -18.57
N PRO A 182 0.88 4.70 -19.04
CA PRO A 182 2.21 4.84 -19.63
C PRO A 182 3.32 4.29 -18.72
N ASP A 183 4.41 3.83 -19.32
CA ASP A 183 5.51 3.15 -18.63
C ASP A 183 6.36 4.10 -17.75
N ASP A 184 6.37 5.38 -18.06
CA ASP A 184 7.03 6.44 -17.28
C ASP A 184 6.20 6.93 -16.09
N TYR A 185 4.94 6.47 -15.96
CA TYR A 185 4.07 6.86 -14.86
C TYR A 185 4.35 6.04 -13.62
N VAL A 186 4.42 6.76 -12.51
CA VAL A 186 4.71 6.25 -11.16
C VAL A 186 3.54 6.49 -10.21
N THR A 187 2.63 7.42 -10.56
CA THR A 187 1.36 7.70 -9.87
C THR A 187 0.41 8.43 -10.82
N ASP A 188 -0.90 8.39 -10.55
CA ASP A 188 -1.94 9.14 -11.28
C ASP A 188 -2.12 10.58 -10.76
N ARG A 189 -1.29 11.00 -9.80
CA ARG A 189 -1.42 12.26 -9.07
C ARG A 189 -0.54 13.38 -9.64
N SER A 190 -1.05 14.60 -9.61
CA SER A 190 -0.31 15.79 -10.04
C SER A 190 0.82 16.14 -9.05
N GLN A 191 1.88 16.78 -9.54
CA GLN A 191 2.97 17.29 -8.69
C GLN A 191 2.48 18.24 -7.59
N ARG A 192 1.42 19.01 -7.88
CA ARG A 192 0.77 19.89 -6.89
C ARG A 192 0.15 19.10 -5.75
N PHE A 193 -0.51 17.97 -6.04
CA PHE A 193 -1.04 17.07 -5.02
C PHE A 193 0.08 16.46 -4.18
N MET A 194 1.15 15.97 -4.84
CA MET A 194 2.33 15.43 -4.16
C MET A 194 2.96 16.44 -3.19
N ALA A 195 3.07 17.71 -3.60
CA ALA A 195 3.57 18.78 -2.74
C ALA A 195 2.68 19.01 -1.50
N ALA A 196 1.35 19.03 -1.68
CA ALA A 196 0.41 19.16 -0.56
C ALA A 196 0.58 18.02 0.46
N GLU A 197 0.71 16.80 -0.05
CA GLU A 197 0.87 15.59 0.75
C GLU A 197 2.20 15.60 1.54
N ILE A 198 3.30 16.03 0.92
CA ILE A 198 4.59 16.17 1.61
C ILE A 198 4.48 17.16 2.78
N VAL A 199 3.85 18.31 2.57
CA VAL A 199 3.63 19.31 3.64
C VAL A 199 2.77 18.71 4.75
N ARG A 200 1.69 18.01 4.39
CA ARG A 200 0.81 17.34 5.34
C ARG A 200 1.56 16.30 6.18
N GLU A 201 2.45 15.50 5.60
CA GLU A 201 3.31 14.57 6.34
C GLU A 201 4.12 15.29 7.43
N LYS A 202 4.73 16.44 7.08
CA LYS A 202 5.50 17.23 8.05
C LYS A 202 4.61 17.76 9.16
N LEU A 203 3.43 18.26 8.81
CA LEU A 203 2.44 18.69 9.81
C LEU A 203 2.05 17.53 10.73
N MET A 204 1.80 16.33 10.21
CA MET A 204 1.48 15.15 11.03
C MET A 204 2.63 14.73 11.95
N ARG A 205 3.88 14.89 11.49
CA ARG A 205 5.10 14.54 12.24
C ARG A 205 5.41 15.54 13.35
N PHE A 206 5.22 16.83 13.10
CA PHE A 206 5.66 17.90 14.00
C PHE A 206 4.54 18.50 14.87
N LEU A 207 3.27 18.35 14.48
CA LEU A 207 2.15 18.79 15.31
C LEU A 207 1.72 17.67 16.27
N GLY A 208 1.25 18.05 17.46
CA GLY A 208 0.76 17.16 18.54
C GLY A 208 -0.47 16.34 18.16
N ASP A 209 -1.08 15.61 19.09
CA ASP A 209 -1.99 14.51 18.76
C ASP A 209 -3.35 14.91 18.14
N GLU A 210 -3.88 16.11 18.41
CA GLU A 210 -5.24 16.46 17.95
C GLU A 210 -5.31 17.11 16.55
N LEU A 211 -4.30 17.91 16.17
CA LEU A 211 -4.30 18.67 14.90
C LEU A 211 -4.23 17.81 13.62
N PRO A 212 -3.38 16.77 13.52
CA PRO A 212 -3.15 16.00 12.29
C PRO A 212 -4.42 15.45 11.63
N TYR A 213 -5.43 15.14 12.43
CA TYR A 213 -6.70 14.55 11.97
C TYR A 213 -7.70 15.58 11.42
N ALA A 214 -7.41 16.88 11.49
CA ALA A 214 -8.31 17.95 11.01
C ALA A 214 -7.69 18.85 9.93
N VAL A 215 -6.40 18.72 9.63
CA VAL A 215 -5.73 19.59 8.66
C VAL A 215 -5.99 19.14 7.22
N THR A 216 -6.26 20.12 6.36
CA THR A 216 -6.23 20.02 4.90
C THR A 216 -5.14 20.96 4.40
N VAL A 217 -4.28 20.47 3.50
CA VAL A 217 -3.25 21.29 2.85
C VAL A 217 -3.67 21.55 1.42
N GLU A 218 -3.71 22.83 1.04
CA GLU A 218 -3.91 23.27 -0.33
C GLU A 218 -2.68 24.06 -0.77
N ILE A 219 -2.13 23.71 -1.94
CA ILE A 219 -1.11 24.53 -2.57
C ILE A 219 -1.86 25.63 -3.32
N GLU A 220 -1.62 26.90 -3.02
CA GLU A 220 -2.27 28.03 -3.71
C GLU A 220 -1.59 28.34 -5.06
N ARG A 221 -0.26 28.25 -5.11
CA ARG A 221 0.55 28.55 -6.31
C ARG A 221 1.61 27.48 -6.54
N PHE A 222 1.67 26.97 -7.77
CA PHE A 222 2.70 26.04 -8.24
C PHE A 222 3.10 26.47 -9.66
N LYS A 223 4.34 26.91 -9.86
CA LYS A 223 4.85 27.40 -11.15
C LYS A 223 6.27 26.90 -11.36
N TRP A 224 6.62 26.64 -12.62
CA TRP A 224 8.00 26.47 -13.03
C TRP A 224 8.65 27.84 -13.20
N GLU A 225 9.81 28.05 -12.61
CA GLU A 225 10.66 29.20 -12.92
C GLU A 225 11.70 28.78 -13.95
N GLU A 226 11.80 29.52 -15.05
CA GLU A 226 12.92 29.35 -15.98
C GLU A 226 14.19 29.78 -15.27
N LYS A 227 15.16 28.87 -15.13
CA LYS A 227 16.49 29.23 -14.65
C LYS A 227 17.12 30.17 -15.67
N HIS A 228 17.17 31.46 -15.35
CA HIS A 228 18.10 32.37 -16.00
C HIS A 228 19.51 31.98 -15.54
N PHE A 229 20.22 31.23 -16.38
CA PHE A 229 21.66 31.08 -16.25
C PHE A 229 22.29 32.42 -16.63
N HIS A 230 22.87 33.10 -15.66
CA HIS A 230 23.79 34.23 -15.87
C HIS A 230 25.22 33.70 -16.00
#